data_AF-A0A8S1Q5A1-F1
#
_entry.id   AF-A0A8S1Q5A1-F1
#
_cell.length_a   1.000
_cell.length_b   1.000
_cell.length_c   1.000
_cell.angle_alpha   90.00
_cell.angle_beta   90.00
_cell.angle_gamma   90.00
#
_symmetry.space_group_name_H-M   'P 1'
#
loop_
_entity.id
_entity.type
_entity.pdbx_description
1 polymer ?
#
loop_
_entity_poly.entity_id
_entity_poly.type
_entity_poly.pdbx_seq_one_letter_code
_entity_poly.pdbx_strand_id
1 'polypeptide(L)'
;MQEIEAKKQLKASEGAHFFYTLIFLSASGIIETQFIDQKCNQNLQLFVHLVFYGLIIWGTYILITLIPRYKNAAINLFFNFLDICFGIYIGLLLFYGGRMYMTSNDCQTEAPVQYFFLETFLLVNGIIFMILILAFVSYVLKRFSKQQQVYDEGKEEF
;
A
#
# COMPACT_ATOMS: atom_id res chain seq x y z
N MET A 1 -8.23 -22.79 26.48
CA MET A 1 -8.79 -21.68 25.67
C MET A 1 -8.36 -21.91 24.23
N GLN A 2 -9.26 -21.86 23.25
CA GLN A 2 -8.85 -21.86 21.84
C GLN A 2 -8.12 -20.54 21.54
N GLU A 3 -6.82 -20.62 21.26
CA GLU A 3 -5.97 -19.46 20.94
C GLU A 3 -6.25 -18.88 19.54
N ILE A 4 -6.91 -19.68 18.70
CA ILE A 4 -7.26 -19.37 17.31
C ILE A 4 -8.72 -19.73 17.08
N GLU A 5 -9.51 -18.78 16.60
CA GLU A 5 -10.90 -18.98 16.18
C GLU A 5 -11.05 -18.61 14.70
N ALA A 6 -11.90 -19.31 13.96
CA ALA A 6 -12.23 -18.90 12.59
C ALA A 6 -13.00 -17.58 12.60
N LYS A 7 -12.64 -16.62 11.73
CA LYS A 7 -13.44 -15.40 11.55
C LYS A 7 -14.81 -15.75 10.99
N LYS A 8 -15.89 -15.31 11.65
CA LYS A 8 -17.27 -15.48 11.15
C LYS A 8 -17.56 -14.62 9.91
N GLN A 9 -16.90 -13.47 9.77
CA GLN A 9 -17.09 -12.52 8.67
C GLN A 9 -15.78 -11.79 8.37
N LEU A 10 -15.56 -11.51 7.08
CA LEU A 10 -14.46 -10.69 6.58
C LEU A 10 -14.82 -9.21 6.67
N LYS A 11 -13.86 -8.38 7.08
CA LYS A 11 -14.05 -6.92 7.04
C LYS A 11 -13.91 -6.41 5.62
N ALA A 12 -14.64 -5.36 5.27
CA ALA A 12 -14.53 -4.70 3.97
C ALA A 12 -13.09 -4.25 3.65
N SER A 13 -12.33 -3.82 4.67
CA SER A 13 -10.92 -3.47 4.53
C SER A 13 -10.06 -4.66 4.11
N GLU A 14 -10.25 -5.83 4.72
CA GLU A 14 -9.51 -7.06 4.41
C GLU A 14 -9.80 -7.51 2.97
N GLY A 15 -11.08 -7.41 2.55
CA GLY A 15 -11.48 -7.66 1.17
C GLY A 15 -10.82 -6.69 0.17
N ALA A 16 -10.80 -5.40 0.48
CA ALA A 16 -10.17 -4.40 -0.38
C ALA A 16 -8.66 -4.66 -0.57
N HIS A 17 -7.94 -4.99 0.52
CA HIS A 17 -6.53 -5.35 0.43
C HIS A 17 -6.30 -6.61 -0.41
N PHE A 18 -7.15 -7.62 -0.27
CA PHE A 18 -7.08 -8.84 -1.07
C PHE A 18 -7.30 -8.56 -2.56
N PHE A 19 -8.37 -7.84 -2.93
CA PHE A 19 -8.65 -7.50 -4.33
C PHE A 19 -7.57 -6.64 -4.96
N TYR A 20 -7.11 -5.60 -4.25
CA TYR A 20 -5.99 -4.77 -4.68
C TYR A 20 -4.76 -5.63 -4.98
N THR A 21 -4.40 -6.50 -4.03
CA THR A 21 -3.21 -7.37 -4.16
C THR A 21 -3.35 -8.31 -5.33
N LEU A 22 -4.51 -8.93 -5.51
CA LEU A 22 -4.76 -9.87 -6.60
C LEU A 22 -4.66 -9.19 -7.96
N ILE A 23 -5.26 -8.01 -8.14
CA ILE A 23 -5.22 -7.26 -9.41
C ILE A 23 -3.78 -6.90 -9.78
N PHE A 24 -3.04 -6.28 -8.87
CA PHE A 24 -1.66 -5.86 -9.15
C PHE A 24 -0.70 -7.05 -9.27
N LEU A 25 -0.93 -8.14 -8.54
CA LEU A 25 -0.14 -9.36 -8.65
C LEU A 25 -0.36 -10.04 -10.01
N SER A 26 -1.62 -10.15 -10.46
CA SER A 26 -1.92 -10.69 -11.79
C SER A 26 -1.33 -9.83 -12.90
N ALA A 27 -1.47 -8.50 -12.81
CA ALA A 27 -0.90 -7.58 -13.79
C ALA A 27 0.63 -7.67 -13.85
N SER A 28 1.31 -7.62 -12.70
CA SER A 28 2.77 -7.76 -12.65
C SER A 28 3.26 -9.14 -13.08
N GLY A 29 2.52 -10.22 -12.80
CA GLY A 29 2.84 -11.56 -13.27
C GLY A 29 2.70 -11.75 -14.77
N ILE A 30 1.71 -11.11 -15.41
CA ILE A 30 1.59 -11.11 -16.88
C ILE A 30 2.79 -10.38 -17.50
N ILE A 31 3.20 -9.24 -16.92
CA ILE A 31 4.33 -8.46 -17.41
C ILE A 31 5.64 -9.24 -17.26
N GLU A 32 5.83 -9.90 -16.12
CA GLU A 32 7.00 -10.73 -15.86
C GLU A 32 7.08 -11.91 -16.84
N THR A 33 5.96 -12.53 -17.18
CA THR A 33 5.98 -13.74 -18.03
C THR A 33 5.96 -13.47 -19.53
N GLN A 34 5.35 -12.38 -19.98
CA GLN A 34 5.11 -12.11 -21.41
C GLN A 34 5.86 -10.91 -21.96
N PHE A 35 6.32 -9.99 -21.10
CA PHE A 35 6.85 -8.70 -21.52
C PHE A 35 8.22 -8.37 -20.91
N ILE A 36 8.88 -9.34 -20.27
CA ILE A 36 10.16 -9.14 -19.56
C ILE A 36 11.32 -8.74 -20.48
N ASP A 37 11.27 -9.17 -21.75
CA ASP A 37 12.34 -8.92 -22.72
C ASP A 37 12.28 -7.50 -23.31
N GLN A 38 11.20 -6.75 -23.06
CA GLN A 38 11.14 -5.34 -23.43
C GLN A 38 12.13 -4.56 -22.55
N LYS A 39 13.08 -3.90 -23.19
CA LYS A 39 14.12 -3.11 -22.53
C LYS A 39 14.04 -1.68 -23.00
N CYS A 40 14.23 -0.75 -22.08
CA CYS A 40 14.41 0.66 -22.35
C CYS A 40 15.60 1.19 -21.54
N ASN A 41 15.93 2.47 -21.65
CA ASN A 41 17.03 3.10 -20.94
C ASN A 41 16.79 3.27 -19.41
N GLN A 42 15.80 2.58 -18.85
CA GLN A 42 15.47 2.54 -17.43
C GLN A 42 15.32 1.08 -16.98
N ASN A 43 15.63 0.81 -15.71
CA ASN A 43 15.42 -0.51 -15.11
C ASN A 43 13.95 -0.75 -14.71
N LEU A 44 13.01 -0.62 -15.65
CA LEU A 44 11.59 -0.92 -15.45
C LEU A 44 11.37 -2.37 -15.03
N GLN A 45 12.18 -3.29 -15.56
CA GLN A 45 12.15 -4.70 -15.17
C GLN A 45 12.37 -4.89 -13.66
N LEU A 46 13.32 -4.15 -13.07
CA LEU A 46 13.57 -4.22 -11.62
C LEU A 46 12.37 -3.68 -10.83
N PHE A 47 11.74 -2.61 -11.31
CA PHE A 47 10.53 -2.08 -10.68
C PHE A 47 9.40 -3.12 -10.68
N VAL A 48 9.15 -3.76 -11.83
CA VAL A 48 8.14 -4.82 -11.96
C VAL A 48 8.45 -6.00 -11.04
N HIS A 49 9.70 -6.44 -10.98
CA HIS A 49 10.13 -7.52 -10.08
C HIS A 49 9.87 -7.19 -8.61
N LEU A 50 10.24 -5.98 -8.19
CA LEU A 50 9.98 -5.55 -6.81
C LEU A 50 8.48 -5.59 -6.53
N VAL A 51 7.65 -5.00 -7.40
CA VAL A 51 6.19 -5.02 -7.23
C VAL A 51 5.66 -6.45 -7.18
N PHE A 52 6.07 -7.32 -8.11
CA PHE A 52 5.60 -8.70 -8.20
C PHE A 52 5.94 -9.50 -6.94
N TYR A 53 7.22 -9.60 -6.58
CA TYR A 53 7.66 -10.37 -5.42
C TYR A 53 7.17 -9.76 -4.10
N GLY A 54 7.11 -8.43 -4.01
CA GLY A 54 6.53 -7.73 -2.86
C GLY A 54 5.06 -8.09 -2.65
N LEU A 55 4.27 -8.17 -3.74
CA LEU A 55 2.86 -8.57 -3.68
C LEU A 55 2.67 -10.05 -3.41
N ILE A 56 3.60 -10.94 -3.79
CA ILE A 56 3.56 -12.36 -3.38
C ILE A 56 3.71 -12.47 -1.86
N ILE A 57 4.70 -11.78 -1.29
CA ILE A 57 4.95 -11.79 0.16
C ILE A 57 3.71 -11.23 0.89
N TRP A 58 3.17 -10.12 0.41
CA TRP A 58 1.99 -9.50 0.98
C TRP A 58 0.72 -10.35 0.81
N GLY A 59 0.51 -10.96 -0.35
CA GLY A 59 -0.60 -11.88 -0.59
C GLY A 59 -0.54 -13.08 0.35
N THR A 60 0.66 -13.63 0.57
CA THR A 60 0.89 -14.70 1.55
C THR A 60 0.51 -14.24 2.96
N TYR A 61 0.93 -13.03 3.35
CA TYR A 61 0.55 -12.41 4.62
C TYR A 61 -0.97 -12.25 4.77
N ILE A 62 -1.67 -11.77 3.73
CA ILE A 62 -3.12 -11.65 3.72
C ILE A 62 -3.76 -13.02 3.95
N LEU A 63 -3.35 -14.06 3.21
CA LEU A 63 -3.91 -15.41 3.36
C LEU A 63 -3.76 -15.94 4.80
N ILE A 64 -2.62 -15.70 5.43
CA ILE A 64 -2.36 -16.10 6.83
C ILE A 64 -3.24 -15.34 7.81
N THR A 65 -3.52 -14.06 7.58
CA THR A 65 -4.27 -13.19 8.52
C THR A 65 -5.78 -13.15 8.25
N LEU A 66 -6.22 -13.62 7.09
CA LEU A 66 -7.60 -13.54 6.62
C LEU A 66 -8.49 -14.65 7.23
N ILE A 67 -7.93 -15.82 7.50
CA ILE A 67 -8.68 -17.00 8.02
C ILE A 67 -8.78 -17.00 9.56
N PRO A 68 -7.65 -16.96 10.31
CA PRO A 68 -7.67 -17.01 11.77
C PRO A 68 -7.93 -15.64 12.43
N ARG A 69 -8.60 -15.69 13.58
CA ARG A 69 -8.65 -14.60 14.56
C ARG A 69 -7.73 -14.95 15.74
N TYR A 70 -6.63 -14.23 15.86
CA TYR A 70 -5.66 -14.42 16.94
C TYR A 70 -6.10 -13.65 18.20
N LYS A 71 -6.20 -14.35 19.33
CA LYS A 71 -6.52 -13.72 20.63
C LYS A 71 -5.28 -13.21 21.37
N ASN A 72 -4.09 -13.65 20.99
CA ASN A 72 -2.84 -13.25 21.61
C ASN A 72 -2.45 -11.81 21.20
N ALA A 73 -2.28 -10.93 22.18
CA ALA A 73 -1.93 -9.52 21.97
C ALA A 73 -0.55 -9.34 21.28
N ALA A 74 0.43 -10.20 21.57
CA ALA A 74 1.75 -10.13 20.96
C ALA A 74 1.70 -10.45 19.45
N ILE A 75 0.87 -11.42 19.08
CA ILE A 75 0.65 -11.80 17.68
C ILE A 75 -0.04 -10.65 16.92
N ASN A 76 -1.04 -10.02 17.52
CA ASN A 76 -1.71 -8.87 16.91
C ASN A 76 -0.77 -7.67 16.73
N LEU A 77 0.14 -7.43 17.69
CA LEU A 77 1.15 -6.38 17.57
C LEU A 77 2.14 -6.67 16.42
N PHE A 78 2.56 -7.94 16.27
CA PHE A 78 3.40 -8.37 15.16
C PHE A 78 2.75 -8.14 13.79
N PHE A 79 1.46 -8.49 13.63
CA PHE A 79 0.77 -8.25 12.37
C PHE A 79 0.56 -6.75 12.08
N ASN A 80 0.24 -5.95 13.08
CA ASN A 80 0.19 -4.48 12.91
C ASN A 80 1.55 -3.91 12.48
N PHE A 81 2.66 -4.45 13.01
CA PHE A 81 3.99 -4.05 12.58
C PHE A 81 4.25 -4.41 11.10
N LEU A 82 3.85 -5.61 10.67
CA LEU A 82 3.96 -6.02 9.26
C LEU A 82 3.11 -5.14 8.33
N ASP A 83 1.90 -4.75 8.73
CA ASP A 83 1.07 -3.80 7.97
C ASP A 83 1.80 -2.47 7.75
N ILE A 84 2.45 -1.94 8.79
CA ILE A 84 3.22 -0.70 8.71
C ILE A 84 4.44 -0.88 7.80
N CYS A 85 5.18 -1.97 7.95
CA CYS A 85 6.34 -2.27 7.09
C CYS A 85 5.93 -2.34 5.62
N PHE A 86 4.79 -2.96 5.31
CA PHE A 86 4.29 -3.03 3.94
C PHE A 86 3.84 -1.66 3.42
N GLY A 87 3.18 -0.84 4.25
CA GLY A 87 2.86 0.54 3.90
C GLY A 87 4.11 1.37 3.56
N ILE A 88 5.18 1.25 4.35
CA ILE A 88 6.47 1.89 4.08
C ILE A 88 7.07 1.36 2.77
N TYR A 89 7.02 0.04 2.55
CA TYR A 89 7.53 -0.59 1.34
C TYR A 89 6.84 -0.05 0.07
N ILE A 90 5.51 0.04 0.04
CA ILE A 90 4.77 0.63 -1.08
C ILE A 90 5.11 2.12 -1.24
N GLY A 91 5.30 2.85 -0.13
CA GLY A 91 5.74 4.25 -0.17
C GLY A 91 7.12 4.43 -0.83
N LEU A 92 8.07 3.54 -0.52
CA LEU A 92 9.38 3.53 -1.17
C LEU A 92 9.29 3.18 -2.66
N LEU A 93 8.41 2.25 -3.04
CA LEU A 93 8.15 1.93 -4.45
C LEU A 93 7.52 3.09 -5.20
N LEU A 94 6.59 3.82 -4.60
CA LEU A 94 6.03 5.05 -5.15
C LEU A 94 7.12 6.09 -5.41
N PHE A 95 8.01 6.31 -4.44
CA PHE A 95 9.12 7.23 -4.61
C PHE A 95 10.07 6.80 -5.73
N TYR A 96 10.46 5.53 -5.73
CA TYR A 96 11.34 4.97 -6.75
C TYR A 96 10.73 5.04 -8.16
N GLY A 97 9.48 4.62 -8.31
CA GLY A 97 8.75 4.71 -9.57
C GLY A 97 8.52 6.16 -10.02
N GLY A 98 8.24 7.08 -9.09
CA GLY A 98 8.08 8.50 -9.40
C GLY A 98 9.38 9.15 -9.91
N ARG A 99 10.53 8.73 -9.37
CA ARG A 99 11.85 9.16 -9.88
C ARG A 99 12.11 8.63 -11.29
N MET A 100 11.75 7.38 -11.57
CA MET A 100 11.83 6.82 -12.93
C MET A 100 10.92 7.59 -13.90
N TYR A 101 9.68 7.87 -13.47
CA TYR A 101 8.68 8.59 -14.27
C TYR A 101 9.12 10.00 -14.67
N MET A 102 9.73 10.75 -13.74
CA MET A 102 10.21 12.12 -13.99
C MET A 102 11.50 12.19 -14.81
N THR A 103 12.22 11.08 -14.94
CA THR A 103 13.47 11.04 -15.70
C THR A 103 13.15 10.86 -17.19
N SER A 104 13.81 11.63 -18.07
CA SER A 104 13.69 11.44 -19.51
C SER A 104 13.99 9.98 -19.90
N ASN A 105 13.06 9.34 -20.58
CA ASN A 105 13.16 7.94 -20.97
C ASN A 105 12.43 7.68 -22.30
N ASP A 106 12.84 6.61 -22.96
CA ASP A 106 12.30 6.05 -24.22
C ASP A 106 11.32 4.89 -23.94
N CYS A 107 10.97 4.66 -22.67
CA CYS A 107 10.20 3.49 -22.27
C CYS A 107 8.74 3.53 -22.76
N GLN A 108 8.21 4.71 -23.08
CA GLN A 108 6.90 4.85 -23.72
C GLN A 108 6.83 4.15 -25.08
N THR A 109 7.94 4.14 -25.83
CA THR A 109 8.01 3.55 -27.17
C THR A 109 8.60 2.15 -27.16
N GLU A 110 9.66 1.94 -26.38
CA GLU A 110 10.42 0.67 -26.36
C GLU A 110 9.80 -0.39 -25.43
N ALA A 111 9.14 0.03 -24.34
CA ALA A 111 8.54 -0.86 -23.35
C ALA A 111 7.15 -0.37 -22.89
N PRO A 112 6.20 -0.17 -23.83
CA PRO A 112 4.94 0.53 -23.56
C PRO A 112 4.09 -0.14 -22.48
N VAL A 113 4.11 -1.48 -22.41
CA VAL A 113 3.32 -2.25 -21.43
C VAL A 113 3.87 -2.06 -20.02
N GLN A 114 5.18 -2.14 -19.86
CA GLN A 114 5.85 -1.92 -18.57
C GLN A 114 5.69 -0.47 -18.11
N TYR A 115 5.77 0.48 -19.04
CA TYR A 115 5.56 1.90 -18.76
C TYR A 115 4.11 2.20 -18.34
N PHE A 116 3.12 1.64 -19.04
CA PHE A 116 1.71 1.76 -18.68
C PHE A 116 1.42 1.17 -17.28
N PHE A 117 2.09 0.06 -16.94
CA PHE A 117 2.00 -0.50 -15.60
C PHE A 117 2.59 0.41 -14.53
N LEU A 118 3.75 1.01 -14.79
CA LEU A 118 4.33 2.02 -13.90
C LEU A 118 3.35 3.18 -13.69
N GLU A 119 2.77 3.74 -14.76
CA GLU A 119 1.79 4.83 -14.67
C GLU A 119 0.56 4.45 -13.84
N THR A 120 -0.01 3.28 -14.12
CA THR A 120 -1.18 2.78 -13.40
C THR A 120 -0.85 2.56 -11.92
N PHE A 121 0.30 1.98 -11.62
CA PHE A 121 0.76 1.77 -10.25
C PHE A 121 0.93 3.10 -9.51
N LEU A 122 1.59 4.08 -10.13
CA LEU A 122 1.81 5.41 -9.54
C LEU A 122 0.50 6.14 -9.32
N LEU A 123 -0.42 6.10 -10.28
CA LEU A 123 -1.72 6.77 -10.18
C LEU A 123 -2.56 6.19 -9.03
N VAL A 124 -2.75 4.88 -9.01
CA VAL A 124 -3.61 4.22 -8.01
C VAL A 124 -3.02 4.38 -6.62
N ASN A 125 -1.73 4.10 -6.43
CA ASN A 125 -1.10 4.24 -5.12
C ASN A 125 -0.96 5.71 -4.72
N GLY A 126 -0.72 6.62 -5.67
CA GLY A 126 -0.68 8.05 -5.42
C GLY A 126 -2.01 8.58 -4.88
N ILE A 127 -3.14 8.15 -5.45
CA ILE A 127 -4.48 8.50 -4.94
C ILE A 127 -4.69 7.95 -3.53
N ILE A 128 -4.31 6.69 -3.27
CA ILE A 128 -4.44 6.08 -1.93
C ILE A 128 -3.64 6.88 -0.91
N PHE A 129 -2.37 7.18 -1.21
CA PHE A 129 -1.51 7.96 -0.31
C PHE A 129 -2.02 9.40 -0.13
N MET A 130 -2.53 10.06 -1.17
CA MET A 130 -3.16 11.37 -1.06
C MET A 130 -4.35 11.35 -0.11
N ILE A 131 -5.23 10.35 -0.20
CA ILE A 131 -6.38 10.20 0.71
C ILE A 131 -5.90 9.97 2.14
N LEU A 132 -4.87 9.14 2.35
CA LEU A 132 -4.30 8.88 3.68
C LEU A 132 -3.67 10.13 4.28
N ILE A 133 -2.95 10.93 3.49
CA ILE A 133 -2.37 12.21 3.92
C ILE A 133 -3.49 13.20 4.28
N LEU A 134 -4.53 13.33 3.46
CA LEU A 134 -5.67 14.20 3.75
C LEU A 134 -6.40 13.78 5.04
N ALA A 135 -6.57 12.49 5.26
CA ALA A 135 -7.15 11.95 6.49
C ALA A 135 -6.26 12.26 7.71
N PHE A 136 -4.95 12.11 7.58
CA PHE A 136 -3.98 12.44 8.62
C PHE A 136 -3.99 13.94 8.95
N VAL A 137 -3.93 14.81 7.95
CA VAL A 137 -4.00 16.28 8.13
C VAL A 137 -5.31 16.67 8.80
N SER A 138 -6.44 16.10 8.36
CA SER A 138 -7.76 16.34 8.97
C SER A 138 -7.79 15.91 10.44
N TYR A 139 -7.17 14.78 10.79
CA TYR A 139 -7.05 14.31 12.16
C TYR A 139 -6.23 15.26 13.03
N VAL A 140 -5.07 15.71 12.53
CA VAL A 140 -4.19 16.65 13.22
C VAL A 140 -4.89 17.99 13.45
N LEU A 141 -5.54 18.56 12.42
CA LEU A 141 -6.29 19.81 12.52
C LEU A 141 -7.44 19.73 13.54
N LYS A 142 -8.20 18.62 13.55
CA LYS A 142 -9.25 18.39 14.56
C LYS A 142 -8.69 18.32 15.97
N ARG A 143 -7.51 17.73 16.17
CA ARG A 143 -6.87 17.64 17.48
C ARG A 143 -6.47 19.02 18.01
N PHE A 144 -5.89 19.86 17.16
CA PHE A 144 -5.56 21.24 17.51
C PHE A 144 -6.81 22.08 17.79
N SER A 145 -7.85 21.95 16.97
CA SER A 145 -9.13 22.65 17.19
C SER A 145 -9.79 22.27 18.52
N LYS A 146 -9.80 20.98 18.90
CA LYS A 146 -10.32 20.54 20.21
C LYS A 146 -9.50 21.08 21.38
N GLN A 147 -8.17 21.13 21.25
CA GLN A 147 -7.33 21.72 22.30
C GLN A 147 -7.59 23.23 22.47
N GLN A 148 -7.91 23.93 21.39
CA GLN A 148 -8.21 25.35 21.42
C GLN A 148 -9.58 25.65 22.07
N GLN A 149 -10.61 24.84 21.77
CA GLN A 149 -11.92 24.97 22.43
C GLN A 149 -11.85 24.79 23.96
N VAL A 150 -11.10 23.79 24.44
CA VAL A 150 -10.92 23.55 25.88
C VAL A 150 -10.14 24.69 26.56
N TYR A 151 -9.23 25.33 25.84
CA TYR A 151 -8.46 26.46 26.37
C TYR A 151 -9.28 27.75 26.45
N ASP A 152 -10.16 28.01 25.48
CA ASP A 152 -11.04 29.18 25.48
C ASP A 152 -12.16 29.04 26.53
N GLU A 153 -12.76 27.85 26.71
CA GLU A 153 -13.73 27.60 27.80
C GLU A 153 -13.08 27.78 29.19
N GLY A 154 -11.84 27.34 29.38
CA GLY A 154 -11.11 27.53 30.65
C GLY A 154 -10.68 28.97 30.94
N LYS A 155 -10.74 29.87 29.96
CA LYS A 155 -10.49 31.31 30.17
C LYS A 155 -11.74 32.09 30.58
N GLU A 156 -12.94 31.61 30.24
CA GLU A 156 -14.19 32.24 30.66
C GLU A 156 -14.57 31.91 32.10
N GLU A 157 -13.93 30.91 32.72
CA GLU A 157 -14.14 30.53 34.12
C GLU A 157 -13.25 31.29 35.15
N PHE A 158 -12.40 32.22 34.70
CA PHE A 158 -11.55 33.09 35.55
C PHE A 158 -11.84 34.58 35.33
#